data_AF-A0A2V6DBK1-F1
#
_entry.id   AF-A0A2V6DBK1-F1
#
_cell.length_a   1.000
_cell.length_b   1.000
_cell.length_c   1.000
_cell.angle_alpha   90.00
_cell.angle_beta   90.00
_cell.angle_gamma   90.00
#
_symmetry.space_group_name_H-M   'P 1'
#
loop_
_entity.id
_entity.type
_entity.pdbx_description
1 polymer ?
#
loop_
_entity_poly.entity_id
_entity_poly.type
_entity_poly.pdbx_seq_one_letter_code
_entity_poly.pdbx_strand_id
1 'polypeptide(L)' 'MPDRIVPTVFLLAAFVAFAMHGCAKSRQDEDARQLLARVRTEFLHAWSNYERYAWGQDALRPLSKTGH' A
#
# COMPACT_ATOMS: atom_id res chain seq x y z
N MET A 1 20.83 36.73 31.28
CA MET A 1 20.02 36.86 30.04
C MET A 1 19.44 35.49 29.66
N PRO A 2 18.32 35.07 30.28
CA PRO A 2 17.66 33.78 30.00
C PRO A 2 16.80 33.77 28.72
N ASP A 3 16.58 34.92 28.08
CA ASP A 3 15.58 35.12 27.02
C ASP A 3 15.90 34.42 25.66
N ARG A 4 17.09 33.83 25.50
CA ARG A 4 17.53 33.16 24.25
C ARG A 4 17.43 31.63 24.29
N ILE A 5 17.16 31.03 25.45
CA ILE A 5 17.13 29.57 25.63
C ILE A 5 15.82 28.98 25.10
N VAL A 6 14.70 29.64 25.39
CA VAL A 6 13.35 29.21 24.99
C VAL A 6 13.18 29.07 23.47
N PRO A 7 13.55 30.04 22.63
CA PRO A 7 13.40 29.90 21.17
C PRO A 7 14.32 28.83 20.58
N THR A 8 15.49 28.61 21.18
CA THR A 8 16.46 27.60 20.70
C THR A 8 15.95 26.18 20.95
N VAL A 9 15.38 25.93 22.13
CA VAL A 9 14.74 24.64 22.45
C VAL A 9 13.52 24.39 21.56
N PHE A 10 12.74 25.44 21.29
CA PHE A 10 11.57 25.34 20.40
C PHE A 10 11.96 25.00 18.96
N LEU A 11 13.00 25.64 18.42
CA LEU A 11 13.52 25.35 17.07
C LEU A 11 14.09 23.93 16.96
N LEU A 12 14.80 23.45 17.98
CA LEU A 12 15.32 22.07 18.01
C LEU A 12 14.18 21.05 18.08
N ALA A 13 13.15 21.27 18.89
CA ALA A 13 11.99 20.39 18.98
C ALA A 13 11.23 20.33 17.64
N ALA A 14 11.04 21.48 16.97
CA ALA A 14 10.42 21.53 15.65
C ALA A 14 11.23 20.77 14.59
N PHE A 15 12.56 20.85 14.62
CA PHE A 15 13.43 20.13 13.69
C PHE A 15 13.35 18.60 13.89
N VAL A 16 13.34 18.14 15.15
CA VAL A 16 13.17 16.70 15.47
C VAL A 16 11.79 16.21 15.03
N ALA A 17 10.73 16.98 15.27
CA ALA A 17 9.39 16.64 14.80
C ALA A 17 9.33 16.55 13.27
N PHE A 18 9.97 17.47 12.55
CA PHE A 18 10.01 17.46 11.09
C PHE A 18 10.79 16.25 10.53
N ALA A 19 11.92 15.88 11.14
CA ALA A 19 12.70 14.71 10.74
C ALA A 19 11.93 13.38 10.93
N MET A 20 11.12 13.27 11.99
CA MET A 20 10.34 12.06 12.27
C MET A 20 9.19 11.81 11.27
N HIS A 21 8.66 12.85 10.62
CA HIS A 21 7.59 12.70 9.63
C HIS A 21 8.04 12.02 8.33
N GLY A 22 9.31 12.17 7.93
CA GLY A 22 9.82 11.56 6.68
C GLY A 22 9.87 10.03 6.71
N CYS A 23 10.20 9.44 7.87
CA CYS A 23 10.39 7.99 8.02
C CYS A 23 9.07 7.20 8.14
N ALA A 24 7.97 7.87 8.50
CA ALA A 24 6.64 7.25 8.50
C ALA A 24 6.08 7.10 7.08
N LYS A 25 6.30 8.10 6.22
CA LYS A 25 5.78 8.11 4.84
C LYS A 25 6.42 7.03 3.96
N SER A 26 7.74 6.82 4.07
CA SER A 26 8.43 5.79 3.28
C SER A 26 7.90 4.38 3.53
N ARG A 27 7.64 4.03 4.79
CA ARG A 27 7.05 2.73 5.16
C ARG A 27 5.63 2.56 4.62
N GLN A 28 4.81 3.60 4.74
CA GLN A 28 3.45 3.57 4.19
C GLN A 28 3.44 3.39 2.66
N ASP A 29 4.38 4.02 1.96
CA ASP A 29 4.51 3.88 0.50
C ASP A 29 5.04 2.47 0.10
N GLU A 30 5.86 1.83 0.93
CA GLU A 30 6.25 0.42 0.75
C GLU A 30 5.08 -0.54 0.94
N ASP A 31 4.31 -0.38 2.02
CA ASP A 31 3.14 -1.21 2.29
C ASP A 31 2.08 -1.09 1.18
N ALA A 32 1.84 0.14 0.70
CA ALA A 32 0.94 0.38 -0.42
C ALA A 32 1.41 -0.33 -1.71
N ARG A 33 2.71 -0.28 -2.02
CA ARG A 33 3.28 -0.98 -3.19
C ARG A 33 3.14 -2.50 -3.07
N GLN A 34 3.38 -3.06 -1.88
CA GLN A 34 3.19 -4.48 -1.65
C GLN A 34 1.72 -4.90 -1.81
N LEU A 35 0.79 -4.09 -1.32
CA LEU A 35 -0.64 -4.35 -1.47
C LEU A 35 -1.06 -4.33 -2.94
N LEU A 36 -0.61 -3.33 -3.71
CA LEU A 36 -0.87 -3.25 -5.15
C LEU A 36 -0.33 -4.47 -5.90
N ALA A 37 0.86 -4.94 -5.56
CA ALA A 37 1.45 -6.13 -6.16
C ALA A 37 0.62 -7.39 -5.87
N ARG A 38 0.12 -7.55 -4.64
CA ARG A 38 -0.76 -8.67 -4.27
C ARG A 38 -2.09 -8.61 -5.01
N VAL A 39 -2.76 -7.46 -5.04
CA VAL A 39 -4.02 -7.26 -5.78
C VAL A 39 -3.85 -7.61 -7.25
N ARG A 40 -2.78 -7.13 -7.89
CA ARG A 40 -2.48 -7.46 -9.29
C ARG A 40 -2.31 -8.96 -9.51
N THR A 41 -1.63 -9.63 -8.58
CA THR A 41 -1.36 -11.08 -8.66
C THR A 41 -2.66 -11.88 -8.57
N GLU A 42 -3.51 -11.59 -7.59
CA GLU A 42 -4.79 -12.27 -7.41
C GLU A 42 -5.76 -11.99 -8.57
N PHE A 43 -5.76 -10.77 -9.09
CA PHE A 43 -6.57 -10.43 -10.26
C PHE A 43 -6.15 -11.22 -11.51
N LEU A 44 -4.85 -11.30 -11.79
CA LEU A 44 -4.33 -12.10 -12.90
C LEU A 44 -4.60 -13.60 -12.70
N HIS A 45 -4.56 -14.09 -11.47
CA HIS A 45 -4.94 -15.46 -11.16
C HIS A 45 -6.41 -15.74 -11.50
N ALA A 46 -7.32 -14.87 -11.06
CA ALA A 46 -8.75 -14.99 -11.38
C ALA A 46 -9.01 -14.88 -12.89
N TRP A 47 -8.41 -13.89 -13.56
CA TRP A 47 -8.58 -13.66 -14.99
C TRP A 47 -8.08 -14.83 -15.83
N SER A 48 -6.86 -15.30 -15.58
CA SER A 48 -6.29 -16.43 -16.32
C SER A 48 -7.08 -17.73 -16.14
N ASN A 49 -7.70 -17.93 -14.97
CA ASN A 49 -8.62 -19.05 -14.76
C ASN A 49 -9.94 -18.88 -15.52
N TYR A 50 -10.50 -17.68 -15.56
CA TYR A 50 -11.70 -17.41 -16.36
C TYR A 50 -11.43 -17.69 -17.85
N GLU A 51 -10.33 -17.14 -18.37
CA GLU A 51 -9.90 -17.38 -19.76
C GLU A 51 -9.71 -18.87 -20.06
N ARG A 52 -9.14 -19.62 -19.12
CA ARG A 52 -8.91 -21.06 -19.31
C ARG A 52 -10.18 -21.91 -19.26
N TYR A 53 -11.11 -21.60 -18.36
CA TYR A 53 -12.19 -22.54 -17.99
C TYR A 53 -13.61 -22.04 -18.30
N ALA A 54 -13.80 -20.75 -18.58
CA ALA A 54 -15.11 -20.14 -18.75
C ALA A 54 -15.13 -19.03 -19.82
N TRP A 55 -14.17 -19.03 -20.76
CA TRP A 55 -14.10 -18.01 -21.80
C TRP A 55 -15.39 -17.94 -22.61
N GLY A 56 -15.94 -16.74 -22.74
CA GLY A 56 -17.21 -16.49 -23.44
C GLY A 56 -18.46 -16.85 -22.63
N GLN A 57 -18.31 -17.29 -21.38
CA GLN A 57 -19.43 -17.46 -20.44
C GLN A 57 -19.53 -16.25 -19.50
N ASP A 58 -20.70 -16.07 -18.89
CA ASP A 58 -20.95 -14.91 -18.02
C ASP A 58 -20.04 -14.89 -16.78
N ALA A 59 -19.74 -16.06 -16.22
CA ALA A 59 -18.90 -16.19 -15.03
C ALA A 59 -18.19 -17.55 -14.94
N LEU A 60 -17.15 -17.61 -14.11
CA LEU A 60 -16.44 -18.84 -13.74
C LEU A 60 -16.97 -19.37 -12.39
N ARG A 61 -17.19 -20.68 -12.30
CA ARG A 61 -17.32 -21.43 -11.04
C ARG A 61 -15.95 -22.00 -10.65
N PRO A 62 -15.21 -21.36 -9.72
CA PRO A 62 -13.78 -21.64 -9.54
C PRO A 62 -13.48 -23.02 -8.95
N LEU A 63 -14.39 -23.57 -8.13
CA LEU A 63 -14.19 -24.88 -7.50
C LEU A 63 -14.37 -26.04 -8.49
N SER A 64 -15.35 -25.93 -9.40
CA SER A 64 -15.61 -26.96 -10.41
C SER A 64 -14.86 -26.74 -11.72
N LYS A 65 -14.26 -25.56 -11.93
CA LYS A 65 -13.58 -25.15 -13.17
C LYS A 65 -14.51 -25.25 -14.40
N THR A 66 -15.74 -24.79 -14.22
CA THR A 66 -16.75 -24.72 -15.29
C THR A 66 -17.29 -23.29 -15.34
N GLY A 67 -17.80 -22.83 -16.48
CA GLY A 67 -18.58 -21.60 -16.49
C GLY A 67 -19.96 -21.74 -15.83
N HIS A 68 -20.62 -20.61 -15.61
CA HIS A 68 -21.95 -20.54 -15.02
C HIS A 68 -23.05 -20.72 -16.06
#